data_AF-A0A942TEJ5-F1
#
_entry.id   AF-A0A942TEJ5-F1
#
_cell.length_a   1.000
_cell.length_b   1.000
_cell.length_c   1.000
_cell.angle_alpha   90.00
_cell.angle_beta   90.00
_cell.angle_gamma   90.00
#
_symmetry.space_group_name_H-M   'P 1'
#
loop_
_entity.id
_entity.type
_entity.pdbx_description
1 polymer ?
#
loop_
_entity_poly.entity_id
_entity_poly.type
_entity_poly.pdbx_seq_one_letter_code
_entity_poly.pdbx_strand_id
1 'polypeptide(L)'
;MNINVKAFGVEEVARMFEKKGVEAVAVADKVTETYTRKMANDAAANAPVKDNILAPALAASPEKLEDGLWQFGNNGVEYTRRQEYEHPTKKGFIRKSVWNNREPYREALRREVTKK
;
A
#
# COMPACT_ATOMS: atom_id res chain seq x y z
N MET A 1 -9.70 2.51 9.57
CA MET A 1 -8.51 3.38 9.50
C MET A 1 -7.92 3.11 8.14
N ASN A 2 -7.68 4.14 7.34
CA ASN A 2 -7.24 3.96 5.97
C ASN A 2 -5.82 4.52 5.84
N ILE A 3 -4.95 3.79 5.14
CA ILE A 3 -3.64 4.28 4.77
C ILE A 3 -3.60 4.45 3.27
N ASN A 4 -3.22 5.65 2.83
CA ASN A 4 -3.05 5.99 1.43
C ASN A 4 -1.58 5.86 1.04
N VAL A 5 -1.32 5.12 -0.02
CA VAL A 5 -0.02 4.99 -0.69
C VAL A 5 -0.11 5.77 -1.99
N LYS A 6 0.60 6.90 -2.07
CA LYS A 6 0.59 7.81 -3.22
C LYS A 6 1.99 7.95 -3.83
N ALA A 7 2.09 7.77 -5.14
CA ALA A 7 3.22 8.26 -5.92
C ALA A 7 2.94 9.70 -6.37
N PHE A 8 3.89 10.63 -6.18
CA PHE A 8 3.77 12.03 -6.59
C PHE A 8 4.92 12.42 -7.54
N GLY A 9 4.69 13.41 -8.41
CA GLY A 9 5.70 13.94 -9.35
C GLY A 9 5.82 13.18 -10.68
N VAL A 10 5.10 12.06 -10.85
CA VAL A 10 5.13 11.28 -12.10
C VAL A 10 4.41 12.02 -13.24
N GLU A 11 3.31 12.72 -12.95
CA GLU A 11 2.57 13.52 -13.93
C GLU A 11 3.38 14.68 -14.51
N GLU A 12 4.23 15.30 -13.68
CA GLU A 12 5.05 16.45 -14.07
C GLU A 12 6.14 16.02 -15.05
N VAL A 13 6.77 14.88 -14.79
CA VAL A 13 7.72 14.23 -15.72
C VAL A 13 6.98 13.71 -16.96
N ALA A 14 5.74 13.24 -16.80
CA ALA A 14 4.98 12.69 -17.91
C ALA A 14 4.59 13.74 -18.96
N ARG A 15 4.25 14.96 -18.52
CA ARG A 15 3.99 16.09 -19.42
C ARG A 15 5.21 16.49 -20.25
N MET A 16 6.43 16.22 -19.79
CA MET A 16 7.67 16.54 -20.54
C MET A 16 7.99 15.52 -21.64
N PHE A 17 7.38 14.32 -21.61
CA PHE A 17 7.68 13.24 -22.55
C PHE A 17 6.39 12.51 -22.97
N GLU A 18 5.57 13.10 -23.83
CA GLU A 18 4.20 12.66 -24.19
C GLU A 18 3.93 11.14 -24.09
N LYS A 19 4.65 10.29 -24.83
CA LYS A 19 4.46 8.81 -24.75
C LYS A 19 5.12 8.14 -23.55
N LYS A 20 6.40 8.45 -23.27
CA LYS A 20 7.16 7.81 -22.18
C LYS A 20 6.63 8.19 -20.81
N GLY A 21 6.00 9.34 -20.72
CA GLY A 21 5.34 9.86 -19.55
C GLY A 21 4.11 9.09 -19.15
N VAL A 22 3.23 8.81 -20.12
CA VAL A 22 2.04 7.99 -19.89
C VAL A 22 2.43 6.57 -19.48
N GLU A 23 3.45 6.00 -20.11
CA GLU A 23 4.01 4.69 -19.73
C GLU A 23 4.59 4.70 -18.31
N ALA A 24 5.31 5.76 -17.93
CA ALA A 24 5.85 5.92 -16.57
C ALA A 24 4.75 6.01 -15.50
N VAL A 25 3.63 6.68 -15.78
CA VAL A 25 2.47 6.75 -14.87
C VAL A 25 1.84 5.35 -14.70
N ALA A 26 1.62 4.62 -15.79
CA ALA A 26 1.06 3.28 -15.72
C ALA A 26 1.98 2.29 -14.97
N VAL A 27 3.30 2.39 -15.18
CA VAL A 27 4.29 1.59 -14.44
C VAL A 27 4.29 1.96 -12.96
N ALA A 28 4.28 3.25 -12.62
CA ALA A 28 4.23 3.71 -11.24
C ALA A 28 2.95 3.25 -10.52
N ASP A 29 1.80 3.27 -11.19
CA ASP A 29 0.53 2.77 -10.66
C ASP A 29 0.60 1.27 -10.36
N LYS A 30 1.11 0.46 -11.30
CA LYS A 30 1.27 -0.99 -11.11
C LYS A 30 2.22 -1.34 -9.96
N VAL A 31 3.33 -0.60 -9.82
CA VAL A 31 4.25 -0.78 -8.68
C VAL A 31 3.54 -0.41 -7.37
N THR A 32 2.77 0.68 -7.37
CA THR A 32 2.02 1.13 -6.20
C THR A 32 0.94 0.14 -5.80
N GLU A 33 0.20 -0.45 -6.75
CA GLU A 33 -0.72 -1.55 -6.49
C GLU A 33 0.00 -2.73 -5.82
N THR A 34 1.09 -3.20 -6.43
CA THR A 34 1.84 -4.38 -5.98
C THR A 34 2.30 -4.20 -4.53
N TYR A 35 2.84 -3.03 -4.21
CA TYR A 35 3.31 -2.72 -2.86
C TYR A 35 2.17 -2.49 -1.88
N THR A 36 1.04 -1.92 -2.30
CA THR A 36 -0.15 -1.80 -1.45
C THR A 36 -0.67 -3.18 -1.06
N ARG A 37 -0.79 -4.11 -2.02
CA ARG A 37 -1.17 -5.51 -1.76
C ARG A 37 -0.16 -6.21 -0.84
N LYS A 38 1.13 -5.98 -1.05
CA LYS A 38 2.19 -6.54 -0.18
C LYS A 38 2.08 -6.02 1.25
N MET A 39 1.90 -4.70 1.44
CA MET A 39 1.70 -4.09 2.75
C MET A 39 0.43 -4.61 3.46
N ALA A 40 -0.64 -4.86 2.71
CA ALA A 40 -1.87 -5.45 3.23
C ALA A 40 -1.67 -6.91 3.67
N ASN A 41 -0.97 -7.72 2.88
CA ASN A 41 -0.62 -9.10 3.24
C ASN A 41 0.30 -9.15 4.47
N ASP A 42 1.31 -8.28 4.54
CA ASP A 42 2.19 -8.18 5.70
C ASP A 42 1.43 -7.73 6.95
N ALA A 43 0.49 -6.79 6.81
CA ALA A 43 -0.39 -6.38 7.89
C ALA A 43 -1.28 -7.54 8.36
N ALA A 44 -1.84 -8.32 7.43
CA ALA A 44 -2.67 -9.48 7.72
C ALA A 44 -1.89 -10.58 8.46
N ALA A 45 -0.66 -10.89 8.02
CA ALA A 45 0.19 -11.87 8.68
C ALA A 45 0.57 -11.47 10.12
N ASN A 46 0.74 -10.17 10.36
CA ASN A 46 1.08 -9.64 11.68
C ASN A 46 -0.14 -9.30 12.55
N ALA A 47 -1.36 -9.41 12.01
CA ALA A 47 -2.58 -9.09 12.72
C ALA A 47 -2.80 -10.02 13.93
N PRO A 48 -3.44 -9.52 14.99
CA PRO A 48 -3.89 -10.37 16.08
C PRO A 48 -5.04 -11.28 15.64
N VAL A 49 -5.02 -12.50 16.15
CA VAL A 49 -6.04 -13.51 15.85
C VAL A 49 -7.03 -13.52 17.00
N LYS A 50 -8.27 -13.18 16.69
CA LYS A 50 -9.42 -13.34 17.60
C LYS A 50 -10.40 -14.33 17.00
N ASP A 51 -11.04 -13.94 15.90
CA ASP A 51 -12.11 -14.70 15.24
C ASP A 51 -11.74 -15.15 13.81
N ASN A 52 -10.45 -15.07 13.43
CA ASN A 52 -9.95 -15.29 12.06
C ASN A 52 -10.53 -14.39 10.95
N ILE A 53 -11.31 -13.35 11.29
CA ILE A 53 -11.91 -12.43 10.31
C ILE A 53 -10.93 -11.31 9.91
N LEU A 54 -10.11 -10.83 10.85
CA LEU A 54 -9.30 -9.63 10.66
C LEU A 54 -8.24 -9.78 9.56
N ALA A 55 -7.49 -10.88 9.55
CA ALA A 55 -6.41 -11.08 8.60
C ALA A 55 -6.90 -11.21 7.14
N PRO A 56 -7.92 -12.05 6.82
CA PRO A 56 -8.50 -12.10 5.48
C PRO A 56 -9.05 -10.75 5.02
N ALA A 57 -9.74 -10.03 5.92
CA ALA A 57 -10.33 -8.74 5.60
C ALA A 57 -9.27 -7.67 5.29
N LEU A 58 -8.11 -7.70 5.96
CA LEU A 58 -6.98 -6.83 5.64
C LEU A 58 -6.34 -7.18 4.31
N ALA A 59 -6.10 -8.46 4.03
CA ALA A 59 -5.51 -8.91 2.77
C ALA A 59 -6.36 -8.54 1.55
N ALA A 60 -7.69 -8.51 1.72
CA ALA A 60 -8.65 -8.10 0.70
C ALA A 60 -8.91 -6.58 0.64
N SER A 61 -8.38 -5.79 1.59
CA SER A 61 -8.64 -4.34 1.67
C SER A 61 -7.95 -3.42 0.65
N PRO A 62 -6.95 -3.83 -0.15
CA PRO A 62 -6.38 -2.94 -1.18
C PRO A 62 -7.41 -2.45 -2.19
N GLU A 63 -7.49 -1.13 -2.36
CA GLU A 63 -8.41 -0.46 -3.26
C GLU A 63 -7.70 0.70 -3.99
N LYS A 64 -8.04 0.90 -5.27
CA LYS A 64 -7.55 2.02 -6.07
C LYS A 64 -8.47 3.23 -5.87
N LEU A 65 -7.91 4.38 -5.51
CA LEU A 65 -8.65 5.64 -5.41
C LEU A 65 -8.50 6.47 -6.69
N GLU A 66 -7.26 6.65 -7.14
CA GLU A 66 -6.90 7.41 -8.33
C GLU A 66 -5.66 6.75 -8.97
N ASP A 67 -5.26 7.18 -10.17
CA ASP A 67 -4.01 6.72 -10.76
C ASP A 67 -2.80 7.07 -9.87
N GLY A 68 -2.01 6.05 -9.51
CA GLY A 68 -0.88 6.22 -8.59
C GLY A 68 -1.28 6.42 -7.12
N LEU A 69 -2.57 6.30 -6.78
CA LEU A 69 -3.09 6.41 -5.42
C LEU A 69 -3.90 5.18 -5.04
N TRP A 70 -3.34 4.40 -4.13
CA TRP A 70 -3.97 3.20 -3.58
C TRP A 70 -4.17 3.34 -2.09
N GLN A 71 -5.13 2.63 -1.54
CA GLN A 71 -5.37 2.58 -0.10
C GLN A 71 -5.52 1.14 0.39
N PHE A 72 -5.26 0.92 1.68
CA PHE A 72 -5.61 -0.33 2.37
C PHE A 72 -5.92 -0.07 3.86
N GLY A 73 -6.55 -1.05 4.52
CA GLY A 73 -6.93 -0.98 5.94
C GLY A 73 -8.41 -0.71 6.21
N ASN A 74 -9.20 -0.35 5.19
CA ASN A 74 -10.66 -0.38 5.27
C ASN A 74 -11.15 -1.82 5.05
N ASN A 75 -11.42 -2.53 6.14
CA ASN A 75 -11.65 -3.97 6.11
C ASN A 75 -13.01 -4.39 6.71
N GLY A 76 -13.90 -3.43 7.01
CA GLY A 76 -15.22 -3.73 7.59
C GLY A 76 -15.20 -4.30 9.01
N VAL A 77 -14.04 -4.44 9.65
CA VAL A 77 -13.90 -5.01 10.99
C VAL A 77 -13.76 -3.87 12.01
N GLU A 78 -14.78 -3.70 12.85
CA GLU A 78 -14.93 -2.57 13.79
C GLU A 78 -13.75 -2.45 14.77
N TYR A 79 -13.26 -3.59 15.27
CA TYR A 79 -12.17 -3.62 16.24
C TYR A 79 -10.76 -3.43 15.65
N THR A 80 -10.61 -3.33 14.33
CA THR A 80 -9.30 -3.19 13.66
C THR A 80 -8.51 -2.02 14.21
N ARG A 81 -9.16 -0.86 14.35
CA ARG A 81 -8.51 0.36 14.87
C ARG A 81 -8.07 0.15 16.32
N ARG A 82 -8.90 -0.46 17.15
CA ARG A 82 -8.56 -0.73 18.55
C ARG A 82 -7.33 -1.62 18.64
N GLN A 83 -7.31 -2.71 17.89
CA GLN A 83 -6.19 -3.65 17.88
C GLN A 83 -4.88 -3.04 17.38
N GLU A 84 -4.95 -2.16 16.38
CA GLU A 84 -3.78 -1.48 15.82
C GLU A 84 -3.05 -0.59 16.85
N TYR A 85 -3.74 -0.09 17.88
CA TYR A 85 -3.17 0.81 18.88
C TYR A 85 -3.00 0.18 20.26
N GLU A 86 -3.95 -0.67 20.68
CA GLU A 86 -4.06 -1.14 22.06
C GLU A 86 -3.56 -2.57 22.26
N HIS A 87 -3.38 -3.37 21.20
CA HIS A 87 -2.99 -4.77 21.40
C HIS A 87 -1.61 -4.87 22.09
N PRO A 88 -1.48 -5.63 23.20
CA PRO A 88 -0.26 -5.64 24.02
C PRO A 88 1.04 -5.93 23.25
N THR A 89 1.02 -6.95 22.39
CA THR A 89 2.21 -7.42 21.64
C THR A 89 2.15 -7.15 20.14
N LYS A 90 0.98 -7.30 19.52
CA LYS A 90 0.76 -7.16 18.07
C LYS A 90 0.29 -5.76 17.62
N LYS A 91 0.30 -4.73 18.47
CA LYS A 91 -0.03 -3.37 18.03
C LYS A 91 0.91 -2.88 16.91
N GLY A 92 0.38 -1.99 16.09
CA GLY A 92 1.11 -1.39 15.00
C GLY A 92 1.26 -2.29 13.78
N PHE A 93 0.46 -3.36 13.63
CA PHE A 93 0.63 -4.32 12.53
C PHE A 93 0.44 -3.67 11.16
N ILE A 94 -0.46 -2.68 11.03
CA ILE A 94 -0.63 -1.91 9.79
C ILE A 94 0.51 -0.92 9.62
N ARG A 95 0.85 -0.13 10.64
CA ARG A 95 1.91 0.89 10.51
C ARG A 95 3.31 0.28 10.30
N LYS A 96 3.58 -0.86 10.94
CA LYS A 96 4.83 -1.61 10.75
C LYS A 96 4.92 -2.19 9.35
N SER A 97 3.81 -2.67 8.76
CA SER A 97 3.85 -3.18 7.38
C SER A 97 4.20 -2.06 6.39
N VAL A 98 3.68 -0.85 6.59
CA VAL A 98 4.05 0.32 5.79
C VAL A 98 5.51 0.69 5.99
N TRP A 99 5.97 0.75 7.25
CA TRP A 99 7.36 1.08 7.55
C TRP A 99 8.34 0.11 6.89
N ASN A 100 8.09 -1.19 7.02
CA ASN A 100 8.96 -2.24 6.49
C ASN A 100 9.02 -2.26 4.95
N ASN A 101 7.95 -1.83 4.27
CA ASN A 101 7.89 -1.81 2.81
C ASN A 101 8.23 -0.45 2.20
N ARG A 102 8.49 0.59 3.01
CA ARG A 102 8.73 1.96 2.53
C ARG A 102 9.94 2.07 1.60
N GLU A 103 11.10 1.59 2.04
CA GLU A 103 12.33 1.65 1.24
C GLU A 103 12.26 0.72 0.01
N PRO A 104 11.83 -0.55 0.14
CA PRO A 104 11.62 -1.43 -1.02
C PRO A 104 10.67 -0.85 -2.06
N TYR A 105 9.59 -0.18 -1.63
CA TYR A 105 8.65 0.49 -2.54
C TYR A 105 9.34 1.61 -3.32
N ARG A 106 10.10 2.47 -2.64
CA ARG A 106 10.85 3.58 -3.28
C ARG A 106 11.87 3.08 -4.29
N GLU A 107 12.61 2.04 -3.94
CA GLU A 107 13.60 1.42 -4.82
C GLU A 107 12.95 0.79 -6.05
N ALA A 108 11.86 0.04 -5.86
CA ALA A 108 11.11 -0.56 -6.95
C ALA A 108 10.52 0.50 -7.89
N LEU A 109 9.95 1.58 -7.34
CA LEU A 109 9.39 2.66 -8.15
C LEU A 109 10.48 3.35 -8.98
N ARG A 110 11.64 3.63 -8.38
CA ARG A 110 12.80 4.16 -9.13
C ARG A 110 13.25 3.20 -10.22
N ARG A 111 13.39 1.91 -9.90
CA ARG A 111 13.89 0.89 -10.84
C ARG A 111 12.98 0.72 -12.03
N GLU A 112 11.68 0.57 -11.83
CA GLU A 112 10.75 0.28 -12.92
C GLU A 112 10.44 1.52 -13.76
N VAL A 113 10.38 2.72 -13.16
CA VAL A 113 10.16 3.97 -13.92
C VAL A 113 11.38 4.39 -14.73
N THR A 114 12.59 4.06 -14.27
CA THR A 114 13.84 4.43 -14.97
C THR A 114 14.31 3.35 -15.96
N LYS A 115 13.64 2.19 -15.99
CA LYS A 115 14.00 1.09 -16.88
C LYS A 115 13.81 1.53 -18.33
N LYS A 116 14.92 1.63 -19.05
CA LYS A 116 14.99 1.97 -20.47
C LYS A 116 14.63 0.79 -21.36
#